data_AF-A0A4R3YMC4-F1
#
_entry.id   AF-A0A4R3YMC4-F1
#
_cell.length_a   1.000
_cell.length_b   1.000
_cell.length_c   1.000
_cell.angle_alpha   90.00
_cell.angle_beta   90.00
_cell.angle_gamma   90.00
#
_symmetry.space_group_name_H-M   'P 1'
#
loop_
_entity.id
_entity.type
_entity.pdbx_description
1 polymer ?
#
loop_
_entity_poly.entity_id
_entity_poly.type
_entity_poly.pdbx_seq_one_letter_code
_entity_poly.pdbx_strand_id
1 'polypeptide(L)'
;MTIVTDEIGYGRYAQATLLSNPLQEIRTEPLCSAANPQPCSRGTIVGYRRYWNASGYQGGNFNFTVYPSNGGGSVRSASITIQ
;
A
#
# COMPACT_ATOMS: atom_id res chain seq x y z
N MET A 1 4.07 -12.59 9.49
CA MET A 1 4.77 -11.84 8.42
C MET A 1 3.95 -10.61 8.09
N THR A 2 4.59 -9.47 7.85
CA THR A 2 3.90 -8.21 7.52
C THR A 2 4.53 -7.62 6.27
N ILE A 3 3.69 -7.21 5.33
CA ILE A 3 4.11 -6.47 4.14
C ILE A 3 3.74 -5.01 4.34
N VAL A 4 4.64 -4.11 3.97
CA VAL A 4 4.45 -2.66 4.10
C VAL A 4 4.48 -2.05 2.72
N THR A 5 3.49 -1.22 2.41
CA THR A 5 3.41 -0.48 1.14
C THR A 5 3.33 1.01 1.42
N ASP A 6 4.21 1.78 0.78
CA ASP A 6 4.15 3.23 0.78
C ASP A 6 3.49 3.70 -0.52
N GLU A 7 2.33 4.32 -0.38
CA GLU A 7 1.60 4.96 -1.46
C GLU A 7 1.84 6.47 -1.38
N ILE A 8 2.44 7.06 -2.42
CA ILE A 8 2.53 8.51 -2.56
C ILE A 8 1.40 8.98 -3.49
N GLY A 9 0.59 9.90 -2.99
CA GLY A 9 -0.65 10.35 -3.63
C GLY A 9 -1.88 10.09 -2.78
N TYR A 10 -3.06 10.35 -3.37
CA TYR A 10 -4.35 10.27 -2.67
C TYR A 10 -5.28 9.25 -3.32
N GLY A 11 -4.76 8.06 -3.64
CA GLY A 11 -5.58 6.99 -4.17
C GLY A 11 -6.62 6.49 -3.15
N ARG A 12 -7.63 5.79 -3.65
CA ARG A 12 -8.71 5.20 -2.87
C ARG A 12 -8.77 3.70 -3.10
N TYR A 13 -9.42 3.00 -2.16
CA TYR A 13 -9.68 1.56 -2.25
C TYR A 13 -8.40 0.75 -2.50
N ALA A 14 -7.35 1.03 -1.73
CA ALA A 14 -6.11 0.28 -1.80
C ALA A 14 -6.37 -1.20 -1.47
N GLN A 15 -5.78 -2.08 -2.26
CA GLN A 15 -5.92 -3.52 -2.14
C GLN A 15 -4.55 -4.16 -2.29
N ALA A 16 -4.32 -5.22 -1.53
CA ALA A 16 -3.15 -6.05 -1.68
C ALA A 16 -3.54 -7.52 -1.80
N THR A 17 -2.84 -8.24 -2.68
CA THR A 17 -2.94 -9.69 -2.80
C THR A 17 -1.57 -10.33 -2.72
N LEU A 18 -1.51 -11.56 -2.20
CA LEU A 18 -0.33 -12.42 -2.24
C LEU A 18 -0.73 -13.77 -2.80
N LEU A 19 -0.06 -14.23 -3.85
CA LEU A 19 -0.47 -15.43 -4.60
C LEU A 19 -1.95 -15.37 -5.01
N SER A 20 -2.41 -14.19 -5.42
CA SER A 20 -3.81 -13.88 -5.75
C SER A 20 -4.81 -13.97 -4.59
N ASN A 21 -4.37 -14.21 -3.36
CA ASN A 21 -5.23 -14.17 -2.17
C ASN A 21 -5.26 -12.75 -1.59
N PRO A 22 -6.42 -12.18 -1.27
CA PRO A 22 -6.51 -10.85 -0.66
C PRO A 22 -5.88 -10.85 0.73
N LEU A 23 -5.10 -9.81 1.02
CA LEU A 23 -4.53 -9.59 2.33
C LEU A 23 -5.38 -8.64 3.16
N GLN A 24 -5.41 -8.87 4.47
CA GLN A 24 -6.06 -7.95 5.41
C GLN A 24 -5.14 -6.76 5.72
N GLU A 25 -5.66 -5.54 5.52
CA GLU A 25 -5.02 -4.33 6.05
C GLU A 25 -5.16 -4.31 7.58
N ILE A 26 -4.05 -4.14 8.29
CA ILE A 26 -4.01 -4.14 9.76
C ILE A 26 -3.66 -2.79 10.37
N ARG A 27 -3.05 -1.88 9.59
CA ARG A 27 -2.70 -0.52 10.03
C ARG A 27 -2.50 0.36 8.81
N THR A 28 -2.87 1.63 8.95
CA THR A 28 -2.59 2.70 7.98
C THR A 28 -2.03 3.91 8.70
N GLU A 29 -0.97 4.51 8.15
CA GLU A 29 -0.32 5.70 8.67
C GLU A 29 -0.20 6.77 7.59
N PRO A 30 -0.52 8.03 7.88
CA PRO A 30 -0.28 9.11 6.93
C PRO A 30 1.22 9.37 6.77
N LEU A 31 1.66 9.74 5.56
CA LEU A 31 3.04 10.11 5.24
C LEU A 31 3.11 11.61 4.94
N CYS A 32 4.18 12.29 5.37
CA CYS A 32 4.36 13.74 5.14
C CYS A 32 5.56 14.11 4.25
N SER A 33 6.28 13.13 3.71
CA SER A 33 7.36 13.35 2.74
C SER A 33 7.34 12.26 1.68
N ALA A 34 7.43 12.67 0.41
CA ALA A 34 7.49 11.76 -0.72
C ALA A 34 8.92 11.25 -0.98
N ALA A 35 9.93 12.08 -0.69
CA ALA A 35 11.33 11.73 -0.88
C ALA A 35 11.83 10.74 0.18
N ASN A 36 11.37 10.89 1.42
CA ASN A 36 11.69 10.02 2.54
C ASN A 36 10.38 9.67 3.29
N PRO A 37 9.68 8.61 2.87
CA PRO A 37 8.40 8.20 3.45
C PRO A 37 8.50 7.92 4.95
N GLN A 38 8.02 8.87 5.76
CA GLN A 38 7.96 8.75 7.21
C GLN A 38 6.55 9.04 7.74
N PRO A 39 6.11 8.33 8.79
CA PRO A 39 4.83 8.59 9.43
C PRO A 39 4.72 10.05 9.85
N CYS A 40 3.57 10.65 9.57
CA CYS A 40 3.33 12.04 9.85
C CYS A 40 2.79 12.25 11.26
N SER A 41 3.48 13.06 12.05
CA SER A 41 2.97 13.58 13.33
C SER A 41 2.30 14.95 13.16
N ARG A 42 2.86 15.82 12.30
CA ARG A 42 2.32 17.12 11.89
C ARG A 42 2.83 17.48 10.47
N GLY A 43 1.97 18.02 9.62
CA GLY A 43 2.33 18.47 8.27
C GLY A 43 1.27 18.14 7.21
N THR A 44 1.59 18.40 5.94
CA THR A 44 0.74 18.05 4.81
C THR A 44 0.89 16.57 4.49
N ILE A 45 -0.20 15.82 4.60
CA ILE A 45 -0.25 14.41 4.20
C ILE A 45 -0.03 14.34 2.70
N VAL A 46 0.97 13.59 2.23
CA VAL A 46 1.30 13.37 0.82
C VAL A 46 1.02 11.93 0.36
N GLY A 47 0.61 11.06 1.27
CA GLY A 47 0.47 9.63 1.01
C GLY A 47 0.14 8.84 2.26
N TYR A 48 0.16 7.51 2.11
CA TYR A 48 -0.16 6.57 3.19
C TYR A 48 0.77 5.36 3.16
N ARG A 49 1.24 4.96 4.35
CA ARG A 49 1.88 3.67 4.60
C ARG A 49 0.84 2.69 5.10
N ARG A 50 0.71 1.54 4.43
CA ARG A 50 -0.25 0.49 4.78
C ARG A 50 0.48 -0.77 5.16
N TYR A 51 -0.04 -1.46 6.17
CA TYR A 51 0.49 -2.71 6.70
C TYR A 51 -0.50 -3.82 6.41
N TRP A 52 0.00 -4.90 5.84
CA TRP A 52 -0.80 -6.05 5.40
C TRP A 52 -0.39 -7.30 6.18
N ASN A 53 -1.37 -8.02 6.73
CA ASN A 53 -1.11 -9.29 7.38
C ASN A 53 -0.89 -10.38 6.30
N ALA A 54 0.35 -10.86 6.20
CA ALA A 54 0.75 -11.95 5.32
C ALA A 54 1.14 -13.21 6.13
N SER A 55 0.66 -13.33 7.37
CA SER A 55 0.93 -14.52 8.18
C SER A 55 0.27 -15.75 7.57
N GLY A 56 1.01 -16.85 7.53
CA GLY A 56 0.60 -18.08 6.83
C GLY A 56 1.14 -18.20 5.39
N TYR A 57 1.80 -17.16 4.88
CA TYR A 57 2.49 -17.19 3.59
C TYR A 57 4.01 -17.14 3.80
N GLN A 58 4.76 -17.82 2.95
CA GLN A 58 6.24 -17.88 3.00
C GLN A 58 6.93 -17.16 1.82
N GLY A 59 6.16 -16.57 0.90
CA GLY A 59 6.68 -15.90 -0.29
C GLY A 59 5.64 -15.85 -1.39
N GLY A 60 6.06 -15.44 -2.59
CA GLY A 60 5.23 -15.42 -3.79
C GLY A 60 4.96 -14.03 -4.34
N ASN A 61 4.07 -13.97 -5.33
CA ASN A 61 3.75 -12.74 -6.04
C ASN A 61 2.82 -11.86 -5.21
N PHE A 62 3.37 -10.76 -4.70
CA PHE A 62 2.62 -9.68 -4.08
C PHE A 62 2.17 -8.69 -5.15
N ASN A 63 0.91 -8.30 -5.11
CA ASN A 63 0.36 -7.24 -5.94
C ASN A 63 -0.34 -6.22 -5.06
N PHE A 64 -0.06 -4.95 -5.29
CA PHE A 64 -0.73 -3.82 -4.69
C PHE A 64 -1.43 -3.03 -5.78
N THR A 65 -2.68 -2.63 -5.52
CA THR A 65 -3.49 -1.85 -6.45
C THR A 65 -4.15 -0.71 -5.68
N VAL A 66 -4.17 0.47 -6.28
CA VAL A 66 -4.93 1.61 -5.77
C VAL A 66 -5.67 2.32 -6.90
N TYR A 67 -6.89 2.73 -6.61
CA TYR A 67 -7.76 3.41 -7.56
C TYR A 67 -7.57 4.93 -7.45
N PRO A 68 -7.70 5.68 -8.55
CA PRO A 68 -7.64 7.14 -8.49
C PRO A 68 -8.77 7.68 -7.61
N SER A 69 -8.52 8.80 -6.94
CA SER A 69 -9.54 9.52 -6.15
C SER A 69 -10.68 10.07 -7.00
N ASN A 70 -10.39 10.41 -8.25
CA ASN A 70 -11.33 11.01 -9.20
C ASN A 70 -11.59 10.02 -10.35
N GLY A 71 -12.84 9.89 -10.79
CA GLY A 71 -13.30 8.87 -11.74
C GLY A 71 -12.70 8.89 -13.16
N GLY A 72 -11.68 9.72 -13.41
CA GLY A 72 -10.96 9.80 -14.69
C GLY A 72 -9.48 9.40 -14.62
N GLY A 73 -8.96 9.00 -13.45
CA GLY A 73 -7.56 8.55 -13.34
C GLY A 73 -7.36 7.09 -13.78
N SER A 74 -6.11 6.70 -14.04
CA SER A 74 -5.76 5.29 -14.24
C SER A 74 -5.56 4.61 -12.88
N VAL A 75 -6.01 3.36 -12.78
CA VAL A 75 -5.65 2.46 -11.67
C VAL A 75 -4.12 2.32 -11.64
N ARG A 76 -3.54 2.42 -10.45
CA ARG A 76 -2.10 2.23 -10.24
C ARG A 76 -1.87 0.90 -9.56
N SER A 77 -0.94 0.13 -10.08
CA SER A 77 -0.56 -1.15 -9.49
C SER A 77 0.96 -1.27 -9.39
N ALA A 78 1.40 -2.03 -8.41
CA ALA A 78 2.79 -2.41 -8.20
C ALA A 78 2.85 -3.89 -7.84
N SER A 79 3.82 -4.61 -8.39
CA SER A 79 3.95 -6.05 -8.19
C SER A 79 5.40 -6.41 -7.90
N ILE A 80 5.62 -7.33 -6.96
CA ILE A 80 6.94 -7.86 -6.62
C ILE A 80 6.82 -9.32 -6.22
N THR A 81 7.84 -10.11 -6.55
CA THR A 81 7.97 -11.48 -6.05
C THR A 81 8.77 -11.45 -4.74
N ILE A 82 8.16 -11.94 -3.67
CA ILE A 82 8.79 -12.12 -2.37
C ILE A 82 9.42 -13.52 -2.33
N GLN A 83 10.69 -13.58 -1.95
CA GLN A 83 11.47 -14.82 -1.81
C GLN A 83 11.50 -15.28 -0.35
#